data_AF-A0AAW5ZVQ0-F1
#
_entry.id   AF-A0AAW5ZVQ0-F1
#
_cell.length_a   1.000
_cell.length_b   1.000
_cell.length_c   1.000
_cell.angle_alpha   90.00
_cell.angle_beta   90.00
_cell.angle_gamma   90.00
#
_symmetry.space_group_name_H-M   'P 1'
#
loop_
_entity.id
_entity.type
_entity.pdbx_description
1 polymer ?
#
loop_
_entity_poly.entity_id
_entity_poly.type
_entity_poly.pdbx_seq_one_letter_code
_entity_poly.pdbx_strand_id
1 'polypeptide(L)'
;MPNRVDPSMSEPSPAAVLRRRAEAIAQVRMQIARYGLTYADLVAAGCFPSRKRTAQKIRYRSADGQTWDGEGDMPDWLQRAVNAGQSPEHFRVGA
;
A
#
# COMPACT_ATOMS: atom_id res chain seq x y z
N MET A 1 -25.86 -29.48 38.19
CA MET A 1 -25.18 -29.24 36.89
C MET A 1 -26.20 -28.62 35.96
N PRO A 2 -25.89 -27.65 35.07
CA PRO A 2 -24.62 -27.33 34.39
C PRO A 2 -24.28 -25.81 34.58
N ASN A 3 -23.22 -25.17 34.09
CA ASN A 3 -22.50 -25.35 32.83
C ASN A 3 -21.05 -24.86 32.98
N ARG A 4 -20.13 -25.70 32.53
CA ARG A 4 -18.70 -25.46 32.44
C ARG A 4 -18.47 -24.69 31.14
N VAL A 5 -18.15 -23.41 31.23
CA VAL A 5 -17.57 -22.67 30.09
C VAL A 5 -16.06 -22.57 30.31
N ASP A 6 -15.34 -23.34 29.52
CA ASP A 6 -13.91 -23.23 29.24
C ASP A 6 -13.81 -22.79 27.75
N PRO A 7 -12.76 -22.11 27.25
CA PRO A 7 -11.71 -21.32 27.87
C PRO A 7 -11.74 -19.85 27.38
N SER A 8 -11.30 -18.92 28.21
CA SER A 8 -10.95 -17.57 27.78
C SER A 8 -9.75 -17.65 26.82
N MET A 9 -10.04 -17.63 25.52
CA MET A 9 -9.06 -17.50 24.45
C MET A 9 -8.21 -16.27 24.74
N SER A 10 -6.96 -16.52 25.11
CA SER A 10 -5.95 -15.49 25.39
C SER A 10 -5.66 -14.72 24.11
N GLU A 11 -6.32 -13.56 23.93
CA GLU A 11 -5.82 -12.57 22.98
C GLU A 11 -4.43 -12.13 23.44
N PRO A 12 -3.38 -12.26 22.60
CA PRO A 12 -2.06 -11.86 23.00
C PRO A 12 -2.06 -10.35 23.26
N SER A 13 -1.70 -9.96 24.48
CA SER A 13 -1.54 -8.56 24.87
C SER A 13 -0.70 -7.81 23.81
N PRO A 14 -1.02 -6.54 23.47
CA PRO A 14 -0.22 -5.74 22.56
C PRO A 14 1.29 -5.75 22.88
N ALA A 15 1.64 -5.85 24.17
CA ALA A 15 3.01 -5.98 24.64
C ALA A 15 3.68 -7.30 24.18
N ALA A 16 2.94 -8.42 24.20
CA ALA A 16 3.42 -9.71 23.71
C ALA A 16 3.66 -9.69 22.19
N VAL A 17 2.81 -9.01 21.43
CA VAL A 17 2.98 -8.83 19.98
C VAL A 17 4.23 -8.00 19.67
N LEU A 18 4.46 -6.90 20.39
CA LEU A 18 5.67 -6.09 20.24
C LEU A 18 6.94 -6.86 20.59
N ARG A 19 6.92 -7.63 21.69
CA ARG A 19 8.04 -8.48 22.09
C ARG A 19 8.37 -9.53 21.03
N ARG A 20 7.34 -10.24 20.54
CA ARG A 20 7.51 -11.24 19.47
C ARG A 20 8.09 -10.63 18.20
N ARG A 21 7.67 -9.43 17.84
CA ARG A 21 8.23 -8.68 16.71
C ARG A 21 9.68 -8.31 16.93
N ALA A 22 10.04 -7.81 18.11
CA ALA A 22 11.43 -7.48 18.43
C ALA A 22 12.35 -8.71 18.38
N GLU A 23 11.89 -9.85 18.88
CA GLU A 23 12.60 -11.13 18.79
C GLU A 23 12.81 -11.56 17.34
N ALA A 24 11.77 -11.45 16.50
CA ALA A 24 11.88 -11.74 15.06
C ALA A 24 12.90 -10.83 14.37
N ILE A 25 12.89 -9.53 14.66
CA ILE A 25 13.86 -8.57 14.10
C ILE A 25 15.28 -8.93 14.53
N ALA A 26 15.49 -9.30 15.80
CA ALA A 26 16.80 -9.71 16.30
C ALA A 26 17.32 -10.96 15.57
N GLN A 27 16.45 -11.96 15.35
CA GLN A 27 16.78 -13.15 14.58
C GLN A 27 17.17 -12.81 13.13
N VAL A 28 16.39 -11.98 12.45
CA VAL A 28 16.71 -11.54 11.08
C VAL A 28 18.06 -10.82 11.03
N ARG A 29 18.33 -9.90 11.96
CA ARG A 29 19.62 -9.20 12.03
C ARG A 29 20.80 -10.15 12.22
N MET A 30 20.64 -11.17 13.05
CA MET A 30 21.66 -12.21 13.24
C MET A 30 21.91 -13.00 11.96
N GLN A 31 20.86 -13.37 11.21
CA GLN A 31 21.01 -14.10 9.95
C GLN A 31 21.68 -13.25 8.86
N ILE A 32 21.29 -11.97 8.76
CA ILE A 32 21.93 -11.00 7.86
C ILE A 32 23.43 -10.92 8.14
N ALA A 33 23.82 -10.76 9.41
CA ALA A 33 25.23 -10.69 9.80
C ALA A 33 25.98 -12.00 9.58
N ARG A 34 25.34 -13.15 9.85
CA ARG A 34 25.94 -14.48 9.72
C ARG A 34 26.33 -14.82 8.28
N TYR A 35 25.48 -14.47 7.32
CA TYR A 35 25.68 -14.80 5.92
C TYR A 35 26.15 -13.63 5.07
N GLY A 36 26.39 -12.46 5.68
CA GLY A 36 26.78 -11.25 4.95
C GLY A 36 25.72 -10.79 3.95
N LEU A 37 24.43 -11.03 4.25
CA LEU A 37 23.34 -10.65 3.34
C LEU A 37 23.26 -9.13 3.25
N THR A 38 23.09 -8.63 2.04
CA THR A 38 22.78 -7.23 1.79
C THR A 38 21.30 -7.05 1.51
N TYR A 39 20.83 -5.80 1.55
CA TYR A 39 19.49 -5.48 1.08
C TYR A 39 19.25 -5.92 -0.37
N ALA A 40 20.27 -5.80 -1.23
CA ALA A 40 20.18 -6.21 -2.63
C ALA A 40 19.92 -7.72 -2.78
N ASP A 41 20.56 -8.55 -1.95
CA ASP A 41 20.35 -10.01 -1.98
C ASP A 41 18.92 -10.38 -1.57
N LEU A 42 18.38 -9.71 -0.55
CA LEU A 42 17.00 -9.91 -0.10
C LEU A 42 15.98 -9.47 -1.16
N VAL A 43 16.29 -8.39 -1.90
CA VAL A 43 15.48 -7.93 -3.03
C VAL A 43 15.56 -8.91 -4.19
N ALA A 44 16.76 -9.37 -4.55
CA ALA A 44 16.97 -10.34 -5.63
C ALA A 44 16.28 -11.68 -5.33
N ALA A 45 16.26 -12.10 -4.06
CA ALA A 45 15.55 -13.29 -3.59
C ALA A 45 14.03 -13.09 -3.50
N GLY A 46 13.49 -11.89 -3.76
CA GLY A 46 12.06 -11.62 -3.71
C GLY A 46 11.46 -11.67 -2.30
N CYS A 47 12.27 -11.43 -1.25
CA CYS A 47 11.80 -11.46 0.15
C CYS A 47 10.77 -10.38 0.47
N PHE A 48 10.65 -9.36 -0.38
CA PHE A 48 9.69 -8.28 -0.21
C PHE A 48 8.57 -8.41 -1.23
N PRO A 49 7.30 -8.20 -0.82
CA PRO A 49 6.23 -8.11 -1.78
C PRO A 49 6.56 -6.98 -2.75
N SER A 50 6.45 -7.24 -4.05
CA SER A 50 6.48 -6.16 -5.03
C SER A 50 5.42 -5.14 -4.58
N ARG A 51 5.83 -3.89 -4.37
CA ARG A 51 4.86 -2.82 -4.17
C ARG A 51 4.12 -2.72 -5.49
N LYS A 52 3.01 -3.46 -5.63
CA LYS A 52 2.02 -3.17 -6.65
C LYS A 52 1.76 -1.70 -6.44
N ARG A 53 2.20 -0.85 -7.38
CA ARG A 53 1.67 0.51 -7.49
C ARG A 53 0.18 0.26 -7.56
N THR A 54 -0.52 0.47 -6.44
CA THR A 54 -1.96 0.63 -6.46
C THR A 54 -2.15 1.63 -7.58
N ALA A 55 -2.72 1.19 -8.70
CA ALA A 55 -2.99 2.09 -9.80
C ALA A 55 -3.77 3.21 -9.14
N GLN A 56 -3.15 4.39 -9.00
CA GLN A 56 -3.87 5.57 -8.60
C GLN A 56 -5.07 5.58 -9.53
N LYS A 57 -6.27 5.74 -8.96
CA LYS A 57 -7.50 5.73 -9.74
C LYS A 57 -7.46 6.96 -10.64
N ILE A 58 -6.68 6.92 -11.71
CA ILE A 58 -6.64 7.95 -12.72
C ILE A 58 -8.03 7.89 -13.32
N ARG A 59 -8.85 8.88 -13.03
CA ARG A 59 -10.20 8.98 -13.58
C ARG A 59 -10.18 9.78 -14.85
N TYR A 60 -9.29 10.77 -14.95
CA TYR A 60 -9.16 11.66 -16.10
C TYR A 60 -7.70 11.76 -16.57
N ARG A 61 -7.49 11.86 -17.88
CA ARG A 61 -6.18 12.03 -18.53
C ARG A 61 -6.27 13.01 -19.69
N SER A 62 -5.31 13.93 -19.78
CA SER A 62 -5.11 14.83 -20.92
C SER A 62 -4.21 14.20 -22.00
N ALA A 63 -4.27 14.73 -23.22
CA ALA A 63 -3.37 14.36 -24.33
C ALA A 63 -1.89 14.59 -23.99
N ASP A 64 -1.60 15.63 -23.19
CA ASP A 64 -0.25 15.95 -22.69
C ASP A 64 0.25 15.00 -21.57
N GLY A 65 -0.53 13.96 -21.24
CA GLY A 65 -0.16 12.96 -20.23
C GLY A 65 -0.45 13.37 -18.78
N GLN A 66 -1.06 14.54 -18.56
CA GLN A 66 -1.54 14.95 -17.23
C GLN A 66 -2.71 14.06 -16.79
N THR A 67 -2.76 13.71 -15.50
CA THR A 67 -3.77 12.80 -14.95
C THR A 67 -4.39 13.38 -13.70
N TRP A 68 -5.68 13.14 -13.51
CA TRP A 68 -6.40 13.52 -12.30
C TRP A 68 -7.27 12.36 -11.82
N ASP A 69 -7.24 12.09 -10.53
CA ASP A 69 -8.00 11.02 -9.91
C ASP A 69 -9.45 11.42 -9.54
N GLY A 70 -9.82 12.69 -9.75
CA GLY A 70 -11.14 13.22 -9.44
C GLY A 70 -11.34 13.55 -7.97
N GLU A 71 -10.29 13.53 -7.15
CA GLU A 71 -10.27 14.02 -5.78
C GLU A 71 -9.58 15.39 -5.70
N GLY A 72 -10.08 16.27 -4.84
CA GLY A 72 -9.55 17.62 -4.66
C GLY A 72 -9.98 18.61 -5.74
N ASP A 73 -9.21 19.69 -5.87
CA ASP A 73 -9.49 20.78 -6.81
C ASP A 73 -9.23 20.35 -8.25
N MET A 74 -10.07 20.84 -9.17
CA MET A 74 -9.94 20.51 -10.59
C MET A 74 -8.69 21.17 -11.17
N PRO A 75 -7.77 20.41 -11.79
CA PRO A 75 -6.53 20.99 -12.29
C PRO A 75 -6.78 21.94 -13.46
N ASP A 76 -5.89 22.93 -13.62
CA ASP A 76 -5.99 23.98 -14.65
C ASP A 76 -6.28 23.46 -16.06
N TRP A 77 -5.70 22.32 -16.45
CA TRP A 77 -5.88 21.76 -17.78
C TRP A 77 -7.31 21.28 -18.02
N LEU A 78 -7.94 20.68 -17.00
CA LEU A 78 -9.31 20.21 -17.10
C LEU A 78 -10.28 21.39 -17.00
N GLN A 79 -9.98 22.36 -16.13
CA GLN A 79 -10.76 23.60 -16.03
C GLN A 79 -10.76 24.40 -17.33
N ARG A 80 -9.60 24.54 -17.99
CA ARG A 80 -9.50 25.22 -19.30
C ARG A 80 -10.29 24.49 -20.38
N ALA A 81 -10.23 23.16 -20.43
CA ALA A 81 -10.99 22.37 -21.39
C ALA A 81 -12.51 22.52 -21.18
N VAL A 82 -12.96 22.50 -19.93
CA VAL A 82 -14.37 22.71 -19.58
C VAL A 82 -14.82 24.12 -19.93
N ASN A 83 -14.01 25.14 -19.61
CA ASN A 83 -14.30 26.53 -19.98
C ASN A 83 -14.32 26.75 -21.50
N ALA A 84 -13.59 25.93 -22.26
CA ALA A 84 -13.63 25.92 -23.73
C ALA A 84 -14.86 25.18 -24.30
N GLY A 85 -15.76 24.68 -23.44
CA GLY A 85 -16.97 23.96 -23.83
C GLY A 85 -16.80 22.45 -23.97
N GLN A 86 -15.63 21.90 -23.61
CA GLN A 86 -15.38 20.47 -23.69
C GLN A 86 -15.92 19.73 -22.46
N SER A 87 -16.58 18.60 -22.66
CA SER A 87 -17.06 17.77 -21.56
C SER A 87 -15.90 17.09 -20.81
N PRO A 88 -15.84 17.15 -19.46
CA PRO A 88 -14.82 16.47 -18.67
C PRO A 88 -14.75 14.96 -18.94
N GLU A 89 -15.88 14.36 -19.31
CA GLU A 89 -16.04 12.94 -19.65
C GLU A 89 -15.16 12.55 -20.84
N HIS A 90 -14.86 13.48 -21.75
CA HIS A 90 -13.95 13.23 -22.87
C HIS A 90 -12.54 12.84 -22.40
N PHE A 91 -12.13 13.35 -21.23
CA PHE A 91 -10.84 13.05 -20.64
C PHE A 91 -10.89 11.83 -19.73
N ARG A 92 -12.06 11.22 -19.51
CA ARG A 92 -12.20 10.11 -18.58
C ARG A 92 -11.51 8.85 -19.12
N VAL A 93 -10.71 8.19 -18.30
CA VAL A 93 -10.07 6.91 -18.65
C VAL A 93 -10.79 5.76 -17.94
N GLY A 94 -11.11 4.71 -18.69
CA GLY A 94 -11.85 3.54 -18.21
C GLY A 94 -13.35 3.58 -18.48
N ALA A 95 -13.72 3.65 -19.77
CA ALA A 95 -15.01 3.18 -20.26
C ALA A 95 -14.94 1.67 -20.55
#